data_AF-A0A1D2R237-F1
#
_entry.id   AF-A0A1D2R237-F1
#
_cell.length_a   1.000
_cell.length_b   1.000
_cell.length_c   1.000
_cell.angle_alpha   90.00
_cell.angle_beta   90.00
_cell.angle_gamma   90.00
#
_symmetry.space_group_name_H-M   'P 1'
#
loop_
_entity.id
_entity.type
_entity.pdbx_description
1 polymer ?
#
loop_
_entity_poly.entity_id
_entity_poly.type
_entity_poly.pdbx_seq_one_letter_code
_entity_poly.pdbx_strand_id
1 'polypeptide(L)' 'MLVPFEEIEPFIEKAKAISPDVKDVPYIALALKLNIAVWSNDGPIKKKQNIVKVYPTHEIAEL' A
#
# COMPACT_ATOMS: atom_id res chain seq x y z
N MET A 1 11.76 -7.05 -8.14
CA MET A 1 12.18 -7.29 -6.74
C MET A 1 11.18 -8.23 -6.13
N LEU A 2 11.63 -9.29 -5.48
CA LEU A 2 10.76 -10.21 -4.75
C LEU A 2 11.06 -10.02 -3.27
N VAL A 3 10.03 -9.83 -2.45
CA VAL A 3 10.15 -9.76 -0.99
C VAL A 3 9.48 -11.00 -0.42
N PRO A 4 10.19 -11.80 0.40
CA PRO A 4 9.62 -12.94 1.11
C PRO A 4 8.42 -12.54 1.97
N PHE A 5 7.46 -13.46 2.14
CA PHE A 5 6.26 -13.18 2.91
C PHE A 5 6.58 -12.90 4.39
N GLU A 6 7.58 -13.60 4.93
CA GLU A 6 8.03 -13.50 6.32
C GLU A 6 8.53 -12.08 6.65
N GLU A 7 9.03 -11.33 5.66
CA GLU A 7 9.44 -9.94 5.84
C GLU A 7 8.26 -8.96 5.92
N ILE A 8 7.12 -9.29 5.32
CA ILE A 8 5.92 -8.45 5.33
C ILE A 8 4.91 -8.87 6.38
N GLU A 9 4.96 -10.12 6.86
CA GLU A 9 4.08 -10.68 7.88
C GLU A 9 3.90 -9.77 9.11
N PRO A 10 4.96 -9.16 9.69
CA PRO A 10 4.82 -8.26 10.84
C PRO A 10 3.95 -7.01 10.56
N PHE A 11 3.80 -6.65 9.28
CA PHE A 11 3.03 -5.49 8.85
C PHE A 11 1.61 -5.83 8.41
N ILE A 12 1.25 -7.11 8.30
CA ILE A 12 -0.06 -7.56 7.79
C ILE A 12 -1.21 -7.06 8.65
N GLU A 13 -1.12 -7.16 9.97
CA GLU A 13 -2.20 -6.71 10.86
C GLU A 13 -2.41 -5.19 10.79
N LYS A 14 -1.31 -4.43 10.70
CA LYS A 14 -1.39 -2.97 10.49
C LYS A 14 -1.98 -2.65 9.12
N ALA A 15 -1.62 -3.39 8.09
CA ALA A 15 -2.15 -3.22 6.75
C ALA A 15 -3.65 -3.53 6.69
N LYS A 16 -4.13 -4.60 7.36
CA LYS A 16 -5.57 -4.91 7.46
C LYS A 16 -6.37 -3.78 8.11
N ALA A 17 -5.81 -3.13 9.13
CA ALA A 17 -6.50 -2.04 9.84
C ALA A 17 -6.70 -0.78 8.99
N ILE A 18 -5.85 -0.56 7.98
CA ILE A 18 -5.91 0.63 7.11
C ILE A 18 -6.37 0.34 5.69
N SER A 19 -6.36 -0.94 5.30
CA SER A 19 -6.76 -1.33 3.96
C SER A 19 -8.28 -1.26 3.82
N PRO A 20 -8.83 -0.58 2.81
CA PRO A 20 -10.25 -0.58 2.55
C PRO A 20 -10.74 -1.91 1.92
N ASP A 21 -9.83 -2.71 1.36
CA ASP A 21 -10.11 -4.01 0.73
C ASP A 21 -9.05 -5.04 1.18
N VAL A 22 -9.48 -6.27 1.44
CA VAL A 22 -8.59 -7.36 1.90
C VAL A 22 -7.54 -7.70 0.84
N LYS A 23 -7.85 -7.55 -0.45
CA LYS A 23 -6.91 -7.84 -1.54
C LYS A 23 -5.70 -6.90 -1.56
N ASP A 24 -5.85 -5.71 -0.97
CA ASP A 24 -4.83 -4.66 -1.01
C ASP A 24 -3.84 -4.74 0.17
N VAL A 25 -4.20 -5.52 1.20
CA VAL A 25 -3.39 -5.77 2.40
C VAL A 25 -1.93 -6.14 2.09
N PRO A 26 -1.61 -7.10 1.20
CA PRO A 26 -0.21 -7.44 0.92
C PRO A 26 0.58 -6.27 0.32
N TYR A 27 -0.03 -5.44 -0.51
CA TYR A 27 0.63 -4.28 -1.13
C TYR A 27 0.88 -3.16 -0.11
N ILE A 28 -0.10 -2.92 0.76
CA ILE A 28 0.05 -1.96 1.86
C ILE A 28 1.11 -2.43 2.87
N ALA A 29 1.10 -3.72 3.24
CA ALA A 29 2.11 -4.30 4.13
C ALA A 29 3.53 -4.17 3.55
N LEU A 30 3.68 -4.44 2.25
CA LEU A 30 4.94 -4.25 1.54
C LEU A 30 5.38 -2.77 1.55
N ALA A 31 4.45 -1.85 1.30
CA ALA A 31 4.73 -0.43 1.31
C ALA A 31 5.15 0.09 2.69
N LEU A 32 4.50 -0.41 3.75
CA LEU A 32 4.89 -0.14 5.14
C LEU A 32 6.29 -0.67 5.46
N LYS A 33 6.62 -1.90 5.03
CA LYS A 33 7.94 -2.51 5.23
C LYS A 33 9.03 -1.72 4.56
N LEU A 34 8.83 -1.40 3.28
CA LEU A 34 9.84 -0.73 2.45
C LEU A 34 9.83 0.79 2.62
N ASN A 35 8.86 1.34 3.34
CA ASN A 35 8.62 2.78 3.49
C ASN A 35 8.51 3.49 2.12
N ILE A 36 7.72 2.90 1.21
CA ILE A 36 7.50 3.40 -0.16
C ILE A 36 6.04 3.82 -0.36
N ALA A 37 5.80 4.57 -1.43
CA ALA A 37 4.47 4.88 -1.88
C ALA A 37 3.84 3.70 -2.66
N VAL A 38 2.52 3.62 -2.65
CA VAL A 38 1.73 2.70 -3.47
C VAL A 38 1.26 3.44 -4.72
N TRP A 39 1.41 2.82 -5.87
CA TRP A 39 0.73 3.26 -7.08
C TRP A 39 -0.61 2.54 -7.19
N SER A 40 -1.71 3.29 -7.18
CA SER A 40 -3.04 2.74 -7.39
C SER A 40 -4.02 3.82 -7.85
N ASN A 41 -4.91 3.45 -8.79
CA ASN A 41 -6.04 4.27 -9.20
C ASN A 41 -7.29 4.02 -8.32
N ASP A 42 -7.20 3.13 -7.32
CA ASP A 42 -8.29 2.84 -6.40
C ASP A 42 -8.51 4.02 -5.44
N GLY A 43 -9.56 4.81 -5.72
CA GLY A 43 -9.90 6.00 -4.94
C GLY A 43 -10.06 5.73 -3.44
N PRO A 44 -10.78 4.69 -3.01
CA PRO A 44 -10.83 4.24 -1.62
C PRO A 44 -9.47 4.15 -0.92
N ILE A 45 -8.43 3.59 -1.56
CA ILE A 45 -7.12 3.38 -0.93
C ILE A 45 -6.40 4.70 -0.63
N LYS A 46 -6.62 5.71 -1.48
CA LYS A 46 -6.08 7.07 -1.30
C LYS A 46 -6.90 7.90 -0.30
N LYS A 47 -8.22 7.68 -0.25
CA LYS A 47 -9.14 8.51 0.56
C LYS A 47 -9.35 8.01 1.99
N LYS A 48 -9.23 6.69 2.23
CA LYS A 48 -9.61 6.07 3.51
C LYS A 48 -8.45 5.86 4.49
N GLN A 49 -7.20 6.03 4.06
CA GLN A 49 -6.02 5.96 4.92
C GLN A 49 -4.98 7.03 4.52
N ASN A 50 -4.20 7.48 5.49
CA ASN A 50 -3.17 8.51 5.33
C ASN A 50 -1.77 8.05 5.82
N ILE A 51 -1.58 6.75 6.03
CA ILE A 51 -0.33 6.17 6.54
C ILE A 51 0.65 5.92 5.39
N VAL A 52 0.15 5.36 4.28
CA VAL A 52 0.95 5.07 3.08
C VAL A 52 0.59 6.07 2.00
N LYS A 53 1.60 6.71 1.40
CA LYS A 53 1.39 7.65 0.28
C LYS A 53 0.89 6.87 -0.94
N VAL A 54 -0.17 7.37 -1.57
CA VAL A 54 -0.76 6.72 -2.75
C VAL A 54 -0.76 7.69 -3.93
N TYR A 55 -0.15 7.28 -5.03
CA TYR A 55 -0.15 8.03 -6.28
C TYR A 55 -1.10 7.35 -7.30
N PRO A 56 -2.05 8.09 -7.89
CA PRO A 56 -2.75 7.66 -9.08
C PRO A 56 -1.87 7.81 -10.32
N THR A 57 -2.25 7.14 -11.41
CA THR A 57 -1.46 7.11 -12.65
C THR A 57 -1.21 8.49 -13.24
N HIS A 58 -2.18 9.41 -13.16
CA HIS A 58 -2.00 10.77 -13.68
C HIS A 58 -0.93 11.56 -12.90
N GLU A 59 -0.76 11.31 -11.60
CA GLU A 59 0.32 11.95 -10.81
C GLU A 59 1.69 11.33 -11.11
N ILE A 60 1.74 10.08 -11.58
CA ILE A 60 3.00 9.42 -11.97
C ILE A 60 3.40 9.78 -13.40
N ALA A 61 2.44 9.93 -14.30
CA ALA A 61 2.72 10.27 -15.70
C ALA A 61 3.30 11.68 -15.88
N GLU A 62 3.21 12.53 -14.86
CA GLU A 62 3.75 13.89 -14.82
C GLU A 62 5.10 13.99 -14.08
N LEU A 63 5.63 12.86 -13.55
CA LEU A 63 6.96 12.76 -12.93
C LEU A 63 8.04 12.41 -13.96
#